data_AF-A0A9C7SFH5-F1
#
_entry.id   AF-A0A9C7SFH5-F1
#
_cell.length_a   1.000
_cell.length_b   1.000
_cell.length_c   1.000
_cell.angle_alpha   90.00
_cell.angle_beta   90.00
_cell.angle_gamma   90.00
#
_symmetry.space_group_name_H-M   'P 1'
#
loop_
_entity.id
_entity.type
_entity.pdbx_description
1 polymer ?
#
loop_
_entity_poly.entity_id
_entity_poly.type
_entity_poly.pdbx_seq_one_letter_code
_entity_poly.pdbx_strand_id
1 'polypeptide(L)' 'MIDQEKIKRAVALIIEAIGEDATREGLVETPRRIAEMYAE' A
#
# COMPACT_ATOMS: atom_id res chain seq x y z
N MET A 1 6.24 16.05 -7.35
CA MET A 1 5.25 15.07 -7.84
C MET A 1 5.65 13.73 -7.28
N ILE A 2 4.80 13.11 -6.47
CA ILE A 2 5.11 11.84 -5.79
C ILE A 2 4.62 10.69 -6.65
N ASP A 3 5.43 9.64 -6.74
CA ASP A 3 5.12 8.44 -7.53
C ASP A 3 4.21 7.50 -6.71
N GLN A 4 2.90 7.72 -6.84
CA GLN A 4 1.89 6.96 -6.11
C GLN A 4 1.92 5.46 -6.44
N GLU A 5 2.21 5.07 -7.68
CA GLU A 5 2.26 3.66 -8.09
C GLU A 5 3.45 2.94 -7.46
N LYS A 6 4.61 3.62 -7.35
CA LYS A 6 5.76 3.08 -6.62
C LYS A 6 5.46 2.90 -5.13
N ILE A 7 4.72 3.84 -4.51
CA ILE A 7 4.30 3.73 -3.11
C ILE A 7 3.33 2.56 -2.93
N LYS A 8 2.30 2.42 -3.77
CA LYS A 8 1.34 1.31 -3.71
C LYS A 8 2.06 -0.05 -3.74
N ARG A 9 2.98 -0.23 -4.68
CA ARG A 9 3.78 -1.47 -4.78
C ARG A 9 4.64 -1.70 -3.55
N ALA A 10 5.31 -0.67 -3.04
CA ALA A 10 6.13 -0.79 -1.85
C ALA A 10 5.31 -1.20 -0.61
N VAL A 11 4.13 -0.60 -0.43
CA VAL A 11 3.24 -0.93 0.70
C VAL A 11 2.69 -2.35 0.60
N ALA A 12 2.30 -2.81 -0.59
CA ALA A 12 1.89 -4.19 -0.80
C ALA A 12 3.00 -5.18 -0.44
N LEU A 13 4.23 -4.92 -0.89
CA LEU A 13 5.40 -5.74 -0.57
C LEU A 13 5.72 -5.74 0.95
N ILE A 14 5.53 -4.61 1.64
CA ILE A 14 5.71 -4.54 3.09
C ILE A 14 4.70 -5.45 3.81
N ILE A 15 3.42 -5.39 3.40
CA ILE A 15 2.35 -6.23 3.96
C ILE A 15 2.67 -7.72 3.79
N GLU A 16 3.10 -8.12 2.59
CA GLU A 16 3.53 -9.50 2.34
C GLU A 16 4.77 -9.88 3.17
N ALA A 17 5.76 -8.99 3.26
CA ALA A 17 7.02 -9.24 3.98
C ALA A 17 6.84 -9.43 5.49
N ILE A 18 5.80 -8.84 6.09
CA ILE A 18 5.47 -9.03 7.51
C ILE A 18 4.61 -10.28 7.77
N GLY A 19 4.22 -11.02 6.73
CA GLY A 19 3.40 -12.22 6.82
C GLY A 19 1.89 -11.95 6.93
N GLU A 20 1.43 -10.74 6.58
CA GLU A 20 0.02 -10.40 6.53
C GLU A 20 -0.59 -10.77 5.16
N ASP A 21 -1.89 -11.05 5.16
CA ASP A 21 -2.66 -11.26 3.92
C ASP A 21 -3.07 -9.93 3.30
N ALA A 22 -2.38 -9.52 2.23
CA ALA A 22 -2.70 -8.29 1.49
C ALA A 22 -4.09 -8.28 0.84
N THR A 23 -4.75 -9.44 0.71
CA THR A 23 -6.08 -9.56 0.11
C THR A 23 -7.23 -9.43 1.11
N ARG A 24 -6.95 -9.41 2.42
CA ARG A 24 -8.00 -9.25 3.44
C ARG A 24 -8.67 -7.88 3.33
N GLU A 25 -9.97 -7.82 3.60
CA GLU A 25 -10.80 -6.62 3.47
C GLU A 25 -10.18 -5.37 4.14
N GLY A 26 -9.55 -5.53 5.30
CA GLY A 26 -8.90 -4.42 6.03
C GLY A 26 -7.59 -3.92 5.42
N LEU A 27 -6.96 -4.66 4.50
CA LEU A 27 -5.65 -4.33 3.90
C LEU A 27 -5.67 -4.11 2.40
N VAL A 28 -6.66 -4.65 1.68
CA VAL A 28 -6.71 -4.54 0.21
C VAL A 28 -6.67 -3.08 -0.27
N GLU A 29 -7.28 -2.16 0.48
CA GLU A 29 -7.28 -0.73 0.19
C GLU A 29 -6.09 0.04 0.81
N THR A 30 -5.28 -0.58 1.66
CA THR A 30 -4.18 0.09 2.38
C THR A 30 -3.09 0.64 1.46
N PRO A 31 -2.60 -0.07 0.44
CA PRO A 31 -1.64 0.49 -0.50
C PRO A 31 -2.11 1.78 -1.17
N ARG A 32 -3.39 1.83 -1.57
CA ARG A 32 -4.01 3.00 -2.20
C ARG A 32 -4.09 4.18 -1.22
N ARG A 33 -4.64 3.96 -0.02
CA ARG A 33 -4.79 5.00 1.01
C ARG A 33 -3.46 5.65 1.41
N ILE A 34 -2.39 4.86 1.54
CA ILE A 34 -1.05 5.37 1.88
C ILE A 34 -0.49 6.23 0.73
N ALA A 35 -0.69 5.81 -0.52
CA ALA A 35 -0.21 6.57 -1.68
C ALA A 35 -0.95 7.90 -1.86
N GLU A 36 -2.26 7.92 -1.61
CA GLU A 36 -3.07 9.15 -1.55
C GLU A 36 -2.59 10.08 -0.44
N MET A 37 -2.40 9.55 0.78
CA MET A 37 -1.91 10.31 1.94
C MET A 37 -0.55 10.99 1.70
N TYR A 38 0.37 10.34 0.99
CA TYR A 38 1.67 10.94 0.67
C TYR A 38 1.61 11.93 -0.50
N ALA A 39 0.55 11.91 -1.32
CA ALA A 39 0.43 12.79 -2.47
C ALA A 39 -0.27 14.13 -2.15
N GLU A 40 -0.90 14.23 -0.97
CA GLU A 40 -1.39 15.47 -0.35
C GLU A 40 -0.25 16.29 0.27
#